data_AF-A0AAP5IEE1-F1
#
_entry.id   AF-A0AAP5IEE1-F1
#
_cell.length_a   1.000
_cell.length_b   1.000
_cell.length_c   1.000
_cell.angle_alpha   90.00
_cell.angle_beta   90.00
_cell.angle_gamma   90.00
#
_symmetry.space_group_name_H-M   'P 1'
#
loop_
_entity.id
_entity.type
_entity.pdbx_description
1 polymer ?
#
loop_
_entity_poly.entity_id
_entity_poly.type
_entity_poly.pdbx_seq_one_letter_code
_entity_poly.pdbx_strand_id
1 'polypeptide(L)'
;MFILKRQDVEISTIVHPKRDQPVTILHYQGQTFRLLSVFQANQEEEARALWRELTDGRGKACVLLEESDRYTVWGKIRLDQLSNDTGSHQKTEIFILASILLLQSVYIDIEDFLGSRQAGLFEHDMAEVLQKGDFPQVSSQDGVKYLLNINPQQTNQLPNWQEQHVITLLQELHRLAKAYFGNTNFAHQVVERLQDMPEEERSVFLGWLKQSSVGKLWH
;
A
#
# COMPACT_ATOMS: atom_id res chain seq x y z
N MET A 1 5.74 -23.06 -1.98
CA MET A 1 7.12 -22.62 -2.27
C MET A 1 7.53 -23.27 -3.57
N PHE A 2 7.57 -22.53 -4.68
CA PHE A 2 7.71 -23.10 -6.02
C PHE A 2 8.74 -22.33 -6.84
N ILE A 3 9.75 -23.07 -7.29
CA ILE A 3 10.66 -22.69 -8.36
C ILE A 3 10.07 -23.32 -9.63
N LEU A 4 9.82 -22.51 -10.65
CA LEU A 4 9.25 -22.97 -11.91
C LEU A 4 10.33 -23.03 -12.97
N LYS A 5 10.18 -23.97 -13.91
CA LYS A 5 10.96 -23.99 -15.14
C LYS A 5 10.15 -23.36 -16.25
N ARG A 6 10.84 -22.91 -17.31
CA ARG A 6 10.19 -22.34 -18.50
C ARG A 6 9.06 -23.18 -19.09
N GLN A 7 9.14 -24.50 -18.97
CA GLN A 7 8.12 -25.46 -19.45
C GLN A 7 6.83 -25.47 -18.62
N ASP A 8 6.86 -24.99 -17.38
CA ASP A 8 5.73 -25.06 -16.45
C ASP A 8 4.81 -23.83 -16.60
N VAL A 9 5.21 -22.84 -17.40
CA VAL A 9 4.58 -21.51 -17.43
C VAL A 9 4.29 -21.03 -18.84
N GLU A 10 3.21 -20.28 -18.98
CA GLU A 10 2.86 -19.57 -20.20
C GLU A 10 3.24 -18.09 -20.06
N ILE A 11 4.15 -17.60 -20.89
CA ILE A 11 4.57 -16.19 -20.88
C ILE A 11 3.97 -15.53 -22.11
N SER A 12 3.22 -14.46 -21.88
CA SER A 12 2.60 -13.67 -22.94
C SER A 12 2.91 -12.19 -22.75
N THR A 13 2.84 -11.45 -23.84
CA THR A 13 3.03 -10.00 -23.85
C THR A 13 1.70 -9.36 -24.18
N ILE A 14 1.14 -8.60 -23.24
CA ILE A 14 -0.11 -7.89 -23.44
C ILE A 14 0.17 -6.42 -23.74
N VAL A 15 -0.47 -5.90 -24.79
CA VAL A 15 -0.43 -4.49 -25.13
C VAL A 15 -1.51 -3.78 -24.33
N HIS A 16 -1.10 -2.81 -23.53
CA HIS A 16 -1.99 -2.12 -22.63
C HIS A 16 -2.91 -1.14 -23.41
N PRO A 17 -4.25 -1.19 -23.26
CA PRO A 17 -5.14 -0.34 -24.07
C PRO A 17 -4.99 1.17 -23.83
N LYS A 18 -4.36 1.60 -22.72
CA LYS A 18 -4.05 3.01 -22.42
C LYS A 18 -2.56 3.37 -22.46
N ARG A 19 -1.66 2.43 -22.77
CA ARG A 19 -0.21 2.66 -22.83
C ARG A 19 0.39 1.84 -23.97
N ASP A 20 1.12 2.49 -24.87
CA ASP A 20 1.85 1.84 -25.98
C ASP A 20 3.04 0.97 -25.53
N GLN A 21 3.15 0.62 -24.25
CA GLN A 21 4.24 -0.24 -23.75
C GLN A 21 3.76 -1.67 -23.54
N PRO A 22 4.41 -2.67 -24.17
CA PRO A 22 4.11 -4.07 -23.94
C PRO A 22 4.48 -4.49 -22.52
N VAL A 23 3.56 -5.15 -21.82
CA VAL A 23 3.80 -5.72 -20.48
C VAL A 23 3.91 -7.24 -20.60
N THR A 24 5.02 -7.80 -20.15
CA THR A 24 5.24 -9.25 -20.09
C THR A 24 4.62 -9.82 -18.83
N ILE A 25 3.76 -10.82 -19.01
CA ILE A 25 3.06 -11.51 -17.92
C ILE A 25 3.30 -13.01 -18.00
N LEU A 26 3.26 -13.66 -16.84
CA LEU A 26 3.42 -15.09 -16.67
C LEU A 26 2.11 -15.66 -16.12
N HIS A 27 1.59 -16.70 -16.77
CA HIS A 27 0.44 -17.46 -16.31
C HIS A 27 0.87 -18.82 -15.77
N TYR A 28 0.41 -19.12 -14.57
CA TYR A 28 0.65 -20.39 -13.92
C TYR A 28 -0.55 -20.77 -13.05
N GLN A 29 -1.11 -21.97 -13.26
CA GLN A 29 -2.25 -22.50 -12.49
C GLN A 29 -3.45 -21.54 -12.36
N GLY A 30 -3.80 -20.84 -13.45
CA GLY A 30 -4.90 -19.87 -13.46
C GLY A 30 -4.62 -18.57 -12.71
N GLN A 31 -3.37 -18.33 -12.28
CA GLN A 31 -2.91 -17.08 -11.69
C GLN A 31 -2.00 -16.34 -12.67
N THR A 32 -2.00 -15.01 -12.57
CA THR A 32 -1.14 -14.15 -13.38
C THR A 32 -0.06 -13.53 -12.51
N PHE A 33 1.13 -13.41 -13.07
CA PHE A 33 2.30 -12.84 -12.43
C PHE A 33 2.94 -11.83 -13.38
N ARG A 34 3.56 -10.79 -12.81
CA ARG A 34 4.29 -9.76 -13.52
C ARG A 34 5.77 -9.87 -13.20
N LEU A 35 6.61 -9.60 -14.19
CA LEU A 35 8.05 -9.59 -14.03
C LEU A 35 8.47 -8.48 -13.06
N LEU A 36 9.18 -8.83 -11.98
CA LEU A 36 9.72 -7.88 -11.00
C LEU A 36 11.20 -7.63 -11.24
N SER A 37 11.98 -8.67 -11.51
CA SER A 37 13.43 -8.57 -11.66
C SER A 37 13.99 -9.67 -12.55
N VAL A 38 15.10 -9.35 -13.23
CA VAL A 38 15.84 -10.25 -14.10
C VAL A 38 17.28 -10.33 -13.60
N PHE A 39 17.80 -11.54 -13.52
CA PHE A 39 19.14 -11.86 -13.03
C PHE A 39 19.85 -12.73 -14.06
N GLN A 40 21.14 -12.51 -14.27
CA GLN A 40 21.94 -13.34 -15.18
C GLN A 40 22.14 -14.77 -14.61
N ALA A 41 22.55 -15.73 -15.44
CA ALA A 41 22.77 -17.12 -15.00
C ALA A 41 23.78 -17.26 -13.85
N ASN A 42 24.73 -16.33 -13.69
CA ASN A 42 25.69 -16.31 -12.58
C ASN A 42 25.16 -15.65 -11.30
N GLN A 43 23.95 -15.09 -11.32
CA GLN A 43 23.31 -14.36 -10.22
C GLN A 43 22.23 -15.19 -9.53
N GLU A 44 22.36 -16.52 -9.55
CA GLU A 44 21.39 -17.45 -8.97
C GLU A 44 21.15 -17.20 -7.48
N GLU A 45 22.22 -17.02 -6.70
CA GLU A 45 22.11 -16.81 -5.24
C GLU A 45 21.37 -15.51 -4.92
N GLU A 46 21.60 -14.46 -5.70
CA GLU A 46 20.95 -13.16 -5.57
C GLU A 46 19.46 -13.25 -5.93
N ALA A 47 19.13 -13.95 -7.01
CA ALA A 47 17.75 -14.19 -7.42
C ALA A 47 16.98 -15.01 -6.38
N ARG A 48 17.61 -16.05 -5.81
CA ARG A 48 17.05 -16.87 -4.74
C ARG A 48 16.91 -16.10 -3.43
N ALA A 49 17.87 -15.23 -3.10
CA ALA A 49 17.82 -14.38 -1.92
C ALA A 49 16.64 -13.40 -2.02
N LEU A 50 16.49 -12.69 -3.15
CA LEU A 50 15.36 -11.79 -3.38
C LEU A 50 14.03 -12.56 -3.35
N TRP A 51 13.96 -13.72 -4.00
CA TRP A 51 12.75 -14.54 -3.98
C TRP A 51 12.38 -14.99 -2.56
N ARG A 52 13.34 -15.47 -1.76
CA ARG A 52 13.09 -15.84 -0.36
C ARG A 52 12.69 -14.64 0.49
N GLU A 53 13.34 -13.50 0.32
CA GLU A 53 12.98 -12.28 1.03
C GLU A 53 11.53 -11.88 0.72
N LEU A 54 11.13 -11.91 -0.55
CA LEU A 54 9.78 -11.54 -0.96
C LEU A 54 8.73 -12.57 -0.52
N THR A 55 9.06 -13.86 -0.58
CA THR A 55 8.11 -14.96 -0.31
C THR A 55 7.99 -15.25 1.19
N ASP A 56 9.12 -15.42 1.89
CA ASP A 56 9.17 -15.79 3.31
C ASP A 56 9.21 -14.57 4.22
N GLY A 57 9.91 -13.50 3.81
CA GLY A 57 10.07 -12.28 4.60
C GLY A 57 8.91 -11.30 4.47
N ARG A 58 8.28 -11.23 3.29
CA ARG A 58 7.17 -10.28 3.03
C ARG A 58 5.83 -10.99 2.83
N GLY A 59 5.77 -12.29 2.56
CA GLY A 59 4.51 -12.99 2.25
C GLY A 59 3.93 -12.64 0.87
N LYS A 60 4.74 -12.13 -0.06
CA LYS A 60 4.33 -11.96 -1.46
C LYS A 60 4.19 -13.34 -2.10
N ALA A 61 3.10 -13.56 -2.83
CA ALA A 61 3.00 -14.71 -3.73
C ALA A 61 3.93 -14.47 -4.93
N CYS A 62 5.20 -14.83 -4.76
CA CYS A 62 6.24 -14.66 -5.76
C CYS A 62 6.71 -16.01 -6.29
N VAL A 63 7.10 -16.01 -7.56
CA VAL A 63 7.61 -17.17 -8.26
C VAL A 63 8.98 -16.86 -8.81
N LEU A 64 9.93 -17.75 -8.56
CA LEU A 64 11.22 -17.74 -9.23
C LEU A 64 11.12 -18.65 -10.46
N LEU A 65 11.37 -18.09 -11.64
CA LEU A 65 11.44 -18.81 -12.89
C LEU A 65 12.91 -18.99 -13.29
N GLU A 66 13.30 -20.26 -13.47
CA GLU A 66 14.62 -20.65 -13.94
C GLU A 66 14.58 -20.85 -15.45
N GLU A 67 15.38 -20.06 -16.17
CA GLU A 67 15.65 -20.19 -17.60
C GLU A 67 17.12 -20.58 -17.79
N SER A 68 17.46 -21.16 -18.94
CA SER A 68 18.81 -21.66 -19.22
C SER A 68 19.91 -20.59 -19.19
N ASP A 69 19.55 -19.32 -19.41
CA ASP A 69 20.45 -18.17 -19.50
C ASP A 69 20.23 -17.13 -18.38
N ARG A 70 19.18 -17.27 -17.57
CA ARG A 70 18.80 -16.26 -16.57
C ARG A 70 17.83 -16.78 -15.51
N TYR A 71 17.70 -16.01 -14.43
CA TYR A 71 16.69 -16.18 -13.41
C TYR A 71 15.75 -14.97 -13.42
N THR A 72 14.44 -15.20 -13.31
CA THR A 72 13.46 -14.12 -13.26
C THR A 72 12.53 -14.28 -12.06
N VAL A 73 12.30 -13.18 -11.35
CA VAL A 73 11.38 -13.14 -10.20
C VAL A 73 10.09 -12.49 -10.63
N TRP A 74 8.98 -13.17 -10.37
CA TRP A 74 7.64 -12.76 -10.78
C TRP A 74 6.74 -12.58 -9.56
N GLY A 75 5.98 -11.50 -9.51
CA GLY A 75 5.01 -11.21 -8.45
C GLY A 75 3.58 -11.45 -8.90
N LYS A 76 2.77 -12.13 -8.08
CA LYS A 76 1.35 -12.36 -8.39
C LYS A 76 0.61 -11.04 -8.49
N ILE A 77 -0.19 -10.91 -9.54
CA ILE A 77 -1.03 -9.75 -9.82
C ILE A 77 -2.44 -10.22 -10.20
N ARG A 78 -3.43 -9.33 -10.06
CA ARG A 78 -4.75 -9.55 -10.67
C ARG A 78 -4.84 -8.77 -11.99
N LEU A 79 -5.52 -9.32 -12.99
CA LEU A 79 -5.55 -8.73 -14.35
C LEU A 79 -6.17 -7.32 -14.40
N ASP A 80 -7.06 -7.02 -13.45
CA ASP A 80 -7.62 -5.69 -13.19
C ASP A 80 -6.56 -4.67 -12.73
N GLN A 81 -5.50 -5.11 -12.05
CA GLN A 81 -4.39 -4.27 -11.55
C GLN A 81 -3.33 -3.98 -12.62
N LEU A 82 -3.25 -4.77 -13.70
CA LEU A 82 -2.37 -4.53 -14.86
C LEU A 82 -2.67 -3.21 -15.58
N SER A 83 -3.86 -2.66 -15.35
CA SER A 83 -4.30 -1.37 -15.91
C SER A 83 -3.45 -0.18 -15.46
N ASN A 84 -2.65 -0.31 -14.39
CA ASN A 84 -2.09 0.84 -13.68
C ASN A 84 -0.68 0.64 -13.09
N ASP A 85 0.00 -0.49 -13.29
CA ASP A 85 1.16 -0.83 -12.46
C ASP A 85 2.53 -0.72 -13.18
N THR A 86 3.35 0.25 -12.75
CA THR A 86 4.75 0.43 -13.15
C THR A 86 5.68 0.56 -11.94
N GLY A 87 5.62 -0.32 -10.92
CA GLY A 87 6.71 -0.43 -9.93
C GLY A 87 6.91 0.77 -8.99
N SER A 88 6.25 1.89 -9.26
CA SER A 88 5.78 2.91 -8.33
C SER A 88 4.45 2.43 -7.77
N HIS A 89 4.22 2.58 -6.46
CA HIS A 89 2.86 2.51 -5.92
C HIS A 89 1.90 3.31 -6.83
N GLN A 90 0.77 2.72 -7.21
CA GLN A 90 -0.23 3.45 -7.99
C GLN A 90 -0.62 4.71 -7.22
N LYS A 91 -1.00 5.82 -7.88
CA LYS A 91 -1.35 7.08 -7.17
C LYS A 91 -2.30 6.84 -6.00
N THR A 92 -3.31 6.00 -6.19
CA THR A 92 -4.25 5.60 -5.13
C THR A 92 -3.58 4.86 -3.98
N GLU A 93 -2.63 3.95 -4.26
CA GLU A 93 -1.86 3.24 -3.22
C GLU A 93 -0.98 4.19 -2.42
N ILE A 94 -0.33 5.16 -3.08
CA ILE A 94 0.42 6.23 -2.40
C ILE A 94 -0.51 7.00 -1.45
N PHE A 95 -1.73 7.31 -1.90
CA PHE A 95 -2.70 8.04 -1.08
C PHE A 95 -3.18 7.22 0.11
N ILE A 96 -3.41 5.91 -0.07
CA ILE A 96 -3.80 4.99 0.99
C ILE A 96 -2.68 4.87 2.02
N LEU A 97 -1.44 4.66 1.58
CA LEU A 97 -0.26 4.53 2.43
C LEU A 97 -0.09 5.80 3.29
N ALA A 98 -0.08 6.96 2.65
CA ALA A 98 0.03 8.24 3.36
C ALA A 98 -1.11 8.43 4.38
N SER A 99 -2.34 8.07 4.02
CA SER A 99 -3.49 8.24 4.91
C SER A 99 -3.44 7.30 6.12
N ILE A 100 -2.91 6.08 5.96
CA ILE A 100 -2.68 5.16 7.08
C ILE A 100 -1.58 5.72 8.00
N LEU A 101 -0.49 6.26 7.45
CA LEU A 101 0.56 6.90 8.25
C LEU A 101 0.03 8.09 9.05
N LEU A 102 -0.84 8.92 8.45
CA LEU A 102 -1.49 10.03 9.16
C LEU A 102 -2.41 9.52 10.28
N LEU A 103 -3.20 8.47 10.04
CA LEU A 103 -4.04 7.83 11.06
C LEU A 103 -3.20 7.33 12.25
N GLN A 104 -2.12 6.59 11.97
CA GLN A 104 -1.19 6.09 12.98
C GLN A 104 -0.55 7.24 13.77
N SER A 105 -0.13 8.28 13.07
CA SER A 105 0.47 9.48 13.67
C SER A 105 -0.48 10.19 14.64
N VAL A 106 -1.76 10.35 14.26
CA VAL A 106 -2.78 10.92 15.15
C VAL A 106 -3.02 10.01 16.36
N TYR A 107 -3.11 8.71 16.14
CA TYR A 107 -3.32 7.74 17.23
C TYR A 107 -2.17 7.81 18.25
N ILE A 108 -0.92 7.80 17.78
CA ILE A 108 0.28 7.91 18.63
C ILE A 108 0.24 9.21 19.43
N ASP A 109 -0.08 10.34 18.79
CA ASP A 109 -0.17 11.62 19.51
C ASP A 109 -1.29 11.61 20.57
N ILE A 110 -2.45 11.02 20.26
CA ILE A 110 -3.53 10.88 21.25
C ILE A 110 -3.07 10.01 22.43
N GLU A 111 -2.38 8.90 22.16
CA GLU A 111 -1.86 8.04 23.21
C GLU A 111 -0.80 8.75 24.06
N ASP A 112 0.15 9.43 23.44
CA ASP A 112 1.26 10.11 24.09
C ASP A 112 0.80 11.33 24.92
N PHE A 113 -0.14 12.13 24.39
CA PHE A 113 -0.59 13.35 25.07
C PHE A 113 -1.80 13.15 25.99
N LEU A 114 -2.71 12.22 25.65
CA LEU A 114 -4.00 12.04 26.34
C LEU A 114 -4.14 10.68 27.03
N GLY A 115 -3.21 9.75 26.79
CA GLY A 115 -3.14 8.44 27.41
C GLY A 115 -3.91 7.34 26.68
N SER A 116 -3.54 6.10 26.97
CA SER A 116 -4.06 4.88 26.30
C SER A 116 -5.58 4.71 26.36
N ARG A 117 -6.25 5.25 27.39
CA ARG A 117 -7.72 5.23 27.45
C ARG A 117 -8.33 6.08 26.33
N GLN A 118 -7.78 7.26 26.05
CA GLN A 118 -8.27 8.13 24.99
C GLN A 118 -7.91 7.57 23.61
N ALA A 119 -6.74 6.95 23.48
CA ALA A 119 -6.36 6.24 22.25
C ALA A 119 -7.33 5.09 21.92
N GLY A 120 -7.74 4.31 22.92
CA GLY A 120 -8.75 3.26 22.75
C GLY A 120 -10.14 3.78 22.37
N LEU A 121 -10.56 4.95 22.88
CA LEU A 121 -11.80 5.61 22.44
C LEU A 121 -11.68 6.10 20.99
N PHE A 122 -10.53 6.65 20.62
CA PHE A 122 -10.28 7.09 19.26
C PHE A 122 -10.29 5.91 18.26
N GLU A 123 -9.70 4.76 18.62
CA GLU A 123 -9.79 3.52 17.83
C GLU A 123 -11.26 3.13 17.58
N HIS A 124 -12.10 3.19 18.62
CA HIS A 124 -13.53 2.89 18.52
C HIS A 124 -14.26 3.89 17.62
N ASP A 125 -14.03 5.20 17.80
CA ASP A 125 -14.63 6.25 16.96
C ASP A 125 -14.24 6.09 15.49
N MET A 126 -12.98 5.73 15.22
CA MET A 126 -12.51 5.43 13.88
C MET A 126 -13.19 4.18 13.29
N ALA A 127 -13.44 3.14 14.09
CA ALA A 127 -14.15 1.96 13.63
C ALA A 127 -15.57 2.29 13.18
N GLU A 128 -16.28 3.16 13.91
CA GLU A 128 -17.59 3.64 13.50
C GLU A 128 -17.55 4.43 12.18
N VAL A 129 -16.51 5.25 11.97
CA VAL A 129 -16.31 5.99 10.72
C VAL A 129 -16.11 5.04 9.55
N LEU A 130 -15.20 4.06 9.69
CA LEU A 130 -14.91 3.10 8.62
C LEU A 130 -16.11 2.20 8.31
N GLN A 131 -16.92 1.90 9.32
CA GLN A 131 -18.17 1.17 9.14
C GLN A 131 -19.24 1.99 8.40
N LYS A 132 -19.46 3.25 8.80
CA LYS A 132 -20.46 4.14 8.15
C LYS A 132 -20.07 4.53 6.72
N GLY A 133 -18.76 4.55 6.43
CA GLY A 133 -18.22 4.88 5.10
C GLY A 133 -18.04 3.68 4.17
N ASP A 134 -18.55 2.50 4.52
CA ASP A 134 -18.46 1.25 3.74
C ASP A 134 -17.02 0.90 3.31
N PHE A 135 -16.04 1.14 4.19
CA PHE A 135 -14.63 0.92 3.86
C PHE A 135 -14.31 -0.58 3.70
N PRO A 136 -13.85 -1.04 2.53
CA PRO A 136 -13.61 -2.46 2.33
C PRO A 136 -12.49 -2.96 3.25
N GLN A 137 -12.69 -4.16 3.82
CA GLN A 137 -11.73 -4.92 4.63
C GLN A 137 -11.47 -4.41 6.06
N VAL A 138 -11.96 -3.22 6.42
CA VAL A 138 -11.59 -2.54 7.68
C VAL A 138 -12.77 -1.89 8.42
N SER A 139 -14.01 -2.28 8.10
CA SER A 139 -15.23 -1.82 8.77
C SER A 139 -15.46 -2.37 10.20
N SER A 140 -14.44 -2.95 10.83
CA SER A 140 -14.50 -3.53 12.17
C SER A 140 -13.41 -2.95 13.06
N GLN A 141 -13.59 -3.07 14.38
CA GLN A 141 -12.58 -2.66 15.35
C GLN A 141 -11.24 -3.38 15.12
N ASP A 142 -11.28 -4.70 14.84
CA ASP A 142 -10.08 -5.46 14.47
C ASP A 142 -9.41 -4.94 13.19
N GLY A 143 -10.19 -4.41 12.25
CA GLY A 143 -9.71 -3.78 11.02
C GLY A 143 -8.95 -2.48 11.28
N VAL A 144 -9.48 -1.61 12.15
CA VAL A 144 -8.77 -0.38 12.58
C VAL A 144 -7.49 -0.74 13.32
N LYS A 145 -7.58 -1.68 14.26
CA LYS A 145 -6.42 -2.16 15.02
C LYS A 145 -5.34 -2.73 14.11
N TYR A 146 -5.73 -3.47 13.06
CA TYR A 146 -4.79 -3.90 12.03
C TYR A 146 -4.10 -2.69 11.36
N LEU A 147 -4.86 -1.69 10.90
CA LEU A 147 -4.29 -0.47 10.28
C LEU A 147 -3.34 0.28 11.22
N LEU A 148 -3.64 0.33 12.52
CA LEU A 148 -2.79 1.01 13.50
C LEU A 148 -1.46 0.29 13.76
N ASN A 149 -1.41 -1.03 13.56
CA ASN A 149 -0.25 -1.85 13.90
C ASN A 149 0.58 -2.32 12.69
N ILE A 150 0.06 -2.17 11.47
CA ILE A 150 0.83 -2.55 10.27
C ILE A 150 1.94 -1.54 10.00
N ASN A 151 3.04 -2.01 9.40
CA ASN A 151 3.96 -1.11 8.71
C ASN A 151 3.46 -0.93 7.26
N PRO A 152 2.84 0.21 6.90
CA PRO A 152 2.19 0.36 5.60
C PRO A 152 3.19 0.37 4.43
N GLN A 153 4.47 0.61 4.69
CA GLN A 153 5.54 0.54 3.67
C GLN A 153 6.03 -0.90 3.41
N GLN A 154 5.82 -1.80 4.36
CA GLN A 154 6.26 -3.20 4.28
C GLN A 154 5.09 -4.16 4.04
N THR A 155 3.86 -3.65 4.09
CA THR A 155 2.63 -4.44 3.97
C THR A 155 2.26 -4.67 2.51
N ASN A 156 2.05 -5.94 2.14
CA ASN A 156 1.71 -6.34 0.77
C ASN A 156 0.22 -6.30 0.44
N GLN A 157 -0.62 -6.04 1.43
CA GLN A 157 -2.06 -5.94 1.28
C GLN A 157 -2.51 -4.63 1.91
N LEU A 158 -2.30 -3.54 1.17
CA LEU A 158 -3.05 -2.33 1.44
C LEU A 158 -4.53 -2.61 1.19
N PRO A 159 -5.43 -1.95 1.95
CA PRO A 159 -6.85 -2.06 1.69
C PRO A 159 -7.17 -1.66 0.25
N ASN A 160 -8.15 -2.31 -0.38
CA ASN A 160 -8.62 -1.98 -1.73
C ASN A 160 -9.51 -0.72 -1.73
N TRP A 161 -8.98 0.38 -1.20
CA TRP A 161 -9.69 1.64 -1.14
C TRP A 161 -9.67 2.36 -2.50
N GLN A 162 -10.65 3.24 -2.65
CA GLN A 162 -10.74 4.17 -3.78
C GLN A 162 -10.43 5.57 -3.27
N GLU A 163 -10.14 6.49 -4.18
CA GLU A 163 -9.81 7.88 -3.82
C GLU A 163 -10.89 8.54 -2.94
N GLN A 164 -12.17 8.26 -3.18
CA GLN A 164 -13.26 8.75 -2.33
C GLN A 164 -13.15 8.27 -0.87
N HIS A 165 -12.76 7.01 -0.65
CA HIS A 165 -12.52 6.49 0.69
C HIS A 165 -11.36 7.22 1.37
N VAL A 166 -10.30 7.54 0.63
CA VAL A 166 -9.17 8.32 1.15
C VAL A 166 -9.62 9.72 1.57
N ILE A 167 -10.40 10.40 0.72
CA ILE A 167 -10.96 11.73 1.04
C ILE A 167 -11.82 11.67 2.30
N THR A 168 -12.74 10.70 2.38
CA THR A 168 -13.61 10.52 3.55
C THR A 168 -12.79 10.23 4.81
N LEU A 169 -11.76 9.38 4.73
CA LEU A 169 -10.88 9.09 5.85
C LEU A 169 -10.17 10.36 6.34
N LEU A 170 -9.53 11.12 5.44
CA LEU A 170 -8.79 12.33 5.82
C LEU A 170 -9.69 13.41 6.40
N GLN A 171 -10.93 13.51 5.92
CA GLN A 171 -11.92 14.43 6.47
C GLN A 171 -12.32 14.04 7.90
N GLU A 172 -12.67 12.77 8.11
CA GLU A 172 -13.12 12.28 9.41
C GLU A 172 -11.97 12.21 10.43
N LEU A 173 -10.77 11.82 9.99
CA LEU A 173 -9.57 11.84 10.80
C LEU A 173 -9.28 13.24 11.33
N HIS A 174 -9.33 14.26 10.46
CA HIS A 174 -9.15 15.64 10.90
C HIS A 174 -10.25 16.09 11.88
N ARG A 175 -11.52 15.72 11.61
CA ARG A 175 -12.66 16.05 12.49
C ARG A 175 -12.50 15.43 13.88
N LEU A 176 -12.14 14.15 13.95
CA LEU A 176 -11.93 13.42 15.20
C LEU A 176 -10.70 13.95 15.93
N ALA A 177 -9.55 14.06 15.27
CA ALA A 177 -8.34 14.61 15.88
C ALA A 177 -8.57 16.01 16.48
N LYS A 178 -9.30 16.88 15.78
CA LYS A 178 -9.70 18.19 16.30
C LYS A 178 -10.56 18.09 17.57
N ALA A 179 -11.44 17.10 17.67
CA ALA A 179 -12.26 16.88 18.86
C ALA A 179 -11.41 16.42 20.07
N TYR A 180 -10.39 15.61 19.84
CA TYR A 180 -9.47 15.13 20.88
C TYR A 180 -8.46 16.21 21.32
N PHE A 181 -7.83 16.92 20.38
CA PHE A 181 -6.82 17.94 20.69
C PHE A 181 -7.40 19.34 20.97
N GLY A 182 -8.66 19.59 20.64
CA GLY A 182 -9.35 20.87 20.81
C GLY A 182 -8.90 21.99 19.84
N ASN A 183 -7.97 21.70 18.94
CA ASN A 183 -7.45 22.65 17.95
C ASN A 183 -7.00 21.92 16.66
N THR A 184 -6.49 22.65 15.67
CA THR A 184 -6.03 22.11 14.38
C THR A 184 -4.51 22.13 14.18
N ASN A 185 -3.73 22.49 15.21
CA ASN A 185 -2.27 22.59 15.10
C ASN A 185 -1.61 21.22 14.89
N PHE A 186 -2.29 20.14 15.28
CA PHE A 186 -1.83 18.76 15.05
C PHE A 186 -1.61 18.46 13.56
N ALA A 187 -2.39 19.08 12.66
CA ALA A 187 -2.37 18.76 11.24
C ALA A 187 -0.99 19.00 10.61
N HIS A 188 -0.30 20.08 11.02
CA HIS A 188 1.04 20.40 10.54
C HIS A 188 2.07 19.37 11.02
N GLN A 189 2.04 19.03 12.31
CA GLN A 189 2.97 18.08 12.93
C GLN A 189 2.80 16.66 12.38
N VAL A 190 1.55 16.24 12.16
CA VAL A 190 1.23 14.91 11.63
C VAL A 190 1.63 14.79 10.16
N VAL A 191 1.48 15.86 9.36
CA VAL A 191 1.96 15.87 7.96
C VAL A 191 3.49 15.81 7.88
N GLU A 192 4.22 16.37 8.84
CA GLU A 192 5.68 16.22 8.90
C GLU A 192 6.13 14.77 9.09
N ARG A 193 5.32 13.92 9.72
CA ARG A 193 5.63 12.48 9.85
C ARG A 193 5.57 11.69 8.55
N LEU A 194 5.05 12.28 7.46
CA LEU A 194 5.18 11.71 6.12
C LEU A 194 6.63 11.74 5.61
N GLN A 195 7.59 12.30 6.36
CA GLN A 195 9.02 12.20 6.06
C GLN A 195 9.54 10.77 5.97
N ASP A 196 8.86 9.81 6.60
CA ASP A 196 9.22 8.40 6.50
C ASP A 196 8.94 7.81 5.11
N MET A 197 8.10 8.47 4.28
CA MET A 197 7.84 8.08 2.90
C MET A 197 8.99 8.44 1.94
N PRO A 198 9.20 7.65 0.86
CA PRO A 198 10.06 8.05 -0.24
C PRO A 198 9.67 9.45 -0.76
N GLU A 199 10.67 10.29 -1.04
CA GLU A 199 10.46 11.70 -1.38
C GLU A 199 9.54 11.89 -2.60
N GLU A 200 9.64 11.01 -3.59
CA GLU A 200 8.80 11.01 -4.79
C GLU A 200 7.32 10.77 -4.45
N GLU A 201 7.05 9.74 -3.63
CA GLU A 201 5.69 9.37 -3.21
C GLU A 201 5.08 10.45 -2.31
N ARG A 202 5.88 10.97 -1.37
CA ARG A 202 5.48 12.09 -0.51
C ARG A 202 5.10 13.31 -1.34
N SER A 203 5.90 13.64 -2.36
CA SER A 203 5.62 14.78 -3.24
C SER A 203 4.33 14.59 -4.04
N VAL A 204 4.06 13.35 -4.51
CA VAL A 204 2.81 13.01 -5.18
C VAL A 204 1.61 13.17 -4.25
N PHE A 205 1.68 12.64 -3.02
CA PHE A 205 0.60 12.78 -2.04
C PHE A 205 0.34 14.25 -1.67
N LEU A 206 1.38 15.01 -1.34
CA LEU A 206 1.23 16.42 -0.95
C LEU A 206 0.72 17.29 -2.11
N GLY A 207 1.15 16.99 -3.35
CA GLY A 207 0.63 17.65 -4.54
C GLY A 207 -0.85 17.38 -4.76
N TRP A 208 -1.29 16.13 -4.57
CA TRP A 208 -2.71 15.77 -4.62
C TRP A 208 -3.51 16.38 -3.47
N LEU A 209 -3.01 16.30 -2.23
CA LEU A 209 -3.67 16.81 -1.04
C LEU A 209 -4.01 18.30 -1.19
N LYS A 210 -3.07 19.11 -1.70
CA LYS A 210 -3.26 20.53 -2.04
C LYS A 210 -4.44 20.80 -2.97
N GLN A 211 -4.68 19.89 -3.91
CA GLN A 211 -5.72 20.02 -4.94
C GLN A 211 -7.04 19.36 -4.53
N SER A 212 -7.00 18.48 -3.53
CA SER A 212 -8.16 17.75 -3.02
C SER A 212 -9.13 18.67 -2.26
N SER A 213 -10.37 18.22 -2.11
CA SER A 213 -11.40 18.91 -1.32
C SER A 213 -11.02 19.04 0.17
N VAL A 214 -10.17 18.15 0.68
CA VAL A 214 -9.71 18.13 2.07
C VAL A 214 -8.40 18.89 2.28
N GLY A 215 -7.76 19.37 1.21
CA GLY A 215 -6.46 20.05 1.29
C GLY A 215 -6.42 21.21 2.27
N LYS A 216 -7.49 22.02 2.31
CA LYS A 216 -7.62 23.17 3.22
C LYS A 216 -7.68 22.81 4.70
N LEU A 217 -7.99 21.55 5.03
CA LEU A 217 -8.02 21.07 6.42
C LEU A 217 -6.62 20.71 6.91
N TRP A 218 -5.75 20.29 5.99
CA TRP A 218 -4.41 19.77 6.29
C TRP A 218 -3.29 20.74 5.89
N HIS A 219 -3.63 22.00 5.62
CA HIS A 219 -2.72 23.07 5.19
C HIS A 219 -2.69 24.27 6.14
#